data_AF-A0A251Q5W1-F1
#
_entry.id   AF-A0A251Q5W1-F1
#
_cell.length_a   1.000
_cell.length_b   1.000
_cell.length_c   1.000
_cell.angle_alpha   90.00
_cell.angle_beta   90.00
_cell.angle_gamma   90.00
#
_symmetry.space_group_name_H-M   'P 1'
#
loop_
_entity.id
_entity.type
_entity.pdbx_description
1 polymer ?
#
loop_
_entity_poly.entity_id
_entity_poly.type
_entity_poly.pdbx_seq_one_letter_code
_entity_poly.pdbx_strand_id
1 'polypeptide(L)'
;MMMMSWNGQNTKLKKPTCSLRTNINRNLKLPSRRPSIVCESCLYSLEKDMRVRAFHIMDPKGIVEMLLIFLEERGDGVLLPPSLDNNMENKDRIVPFLGKWKGHSITKRSGVYGSTMAEAETVTSLEMDDKGQIIQGITSTSAAGDVTTNVPWTGIKSDNLVTFAGGYQMTLLPGGMYMGCPCDVGKNVAESLSFHLEFCWLEGPGKRQRLVRTYDVEGLAVSTTYFYETRM
;
A
#
# COMPACT_ATOMS: atom_id res chain seq x y z
N MET A 1 5.61 81.94 -12.87
CA MET A 1 5.97 81.32 -11.57
C MET A 1 4.72 80.70 -10.97
N MET A 2 4.55 79.39 -11.12
CA MET A 2 3.78 78.54 -10.22
C MET A 2 4.22 77.09 -10.51
N MET A 3 5.12 76.58 -9.68
CA MET A 3 5.44 75.16 -9.62
C MET A 3 4.29 74.45 -8.91
N MET A 4 3.74 73.40 -9.51
CA MET A 4 2.97 72.39 -8.77
C MET A 4 3.77 71.09 -8.76
N SER A 5 4.22 70.74 -7.56
CA SER A 5 4.87 69.48 -7.21
C SER A 5 3.84 68.34 -7.28
N TRP A 6 4.20 67.26 -7.98
CA TRP A 6 3.41 66.03 -8.04
C TRP A 6 4.17 64.91 -7.31
N ASN A 7 3.75 64.62 -6.07
CA ASN A 7 4.20 63.45 -5.31
C ASN A 7 3.21 62.30 -5.54
N GLY A 8 3.47 61.47 -6.56
CA GLY A 8 2.70 60.26 -6.84
C GLY A 8 3.42 59.01 -6.35
N GLN A 9 2.93 58.45 -5.24
CA GLN A 9 3.48 57.27 -4.57
C GLN A 9 3.42 56.02 -5.44
N ASN A 10 4.51 55.24 -5.37
CA ASN A 10 4.78 54.00 -6.08
C ASN A 10 3.90 52.86 -5.53
N THR A 11 2.76 52.57 -6.15
CA THR A 11 1.88 51.46 -5.77
C THR A 11 2.36 50.15 -6.39
N LYS A 12 3.21 49.41 -5.65
CA LYS A 12 3.48 47.99 -5.95
C LYS A 12 2.18 47.20 -5.89
N LEU A 13 1.72 46.68 -7.03
CA LEU A 13 0.67 45.65 -7.09
C LEU A 13 1.12 44.43 -6.29
N LYS A 14 0.56 44.26 -5.08
CA LYS A 14 0.62 43.00 -4.36
C LYS A 14 -0.24 41.98 -5.10
N LYS A 15 0.39 40.98 -5.72
CA LYS A 15 -0.30 39.77 -6.19
C LYS A 15 -1.08 39.18 -5.01
N PRO A 16 -2.39 38.89 -5.13
CA PRO A 16 -3.12 38.20 -4.09
C PRO A 16 -2.64 36.75 -4.06
N THR A 17 -1.75 36.43 -3.12
CA THR A 17 -1.54 35.05 -2.70
C THR A 17 -2.82 34.57 -2.04
N CYS A 18 -3.60 33.79 -2.77
CA CYS A 18 -4.73 33.05 -2.21
C CYS A 18 -4.18 31.97 -1.27
N SER A 19 -3.86 32.35 -0.03
CA SER A 19 -3.68 31.39 1.04
C SER A 19 -5.05 31.08 1.60
N LEU A 20 -5.69 30.01 1.11
CA LEU A 20 -6.77 29.35 1.84
C LEU A 20 -6.17 28.84 3.17
N ARG A 21 -6.13 29.70 4.19
CA ARG A 21 -6.02 29.28 5.59
C ARG A 21 -7.39 28.76 6.00
N THR A 22 -7.73 27.56 5.54
CA THR A 22 -8.81 26.80 6.15
C THR A 22 -8.35 26.48 7.58
N ASN A 23 -9.10 26.95 8.57
CA ASN A 23 -8.97 26.46 9.95
C ASN A 23 -9.40 25.00 9.95
N ILE A 24 -8.46 24.10 9.66
CA ILE A 24 -8.69 22.66 9.68
C ILE A 24 -8.87 22.26 11.15
N ASN A 25 -9.99 21.60 11.44
CA ASN A 25 -10.25 21.04 12.76
C ASN A 25 -9.15 20.02 13.10
N ARG A 26 -8.45 20.21 14.23
CA ARG A 26 -7.33 19.37 14.66
C ARG A 26 -7.73 17.94 15.02
N ASN A 27 -9.02 17.67 15.23
CA ASN A 27 -9.53 16.34 15.58
C ASN A 27 -9.72 15.43 14.35
N LEU A 28 -9.59 15.97 13.13
CA LEU A 28 -9.66 15.20 11.89
C LEU A 28 -8.26 15.01 11.32
N LYS A 29 -7.81 13.76 11.20
CA LYS A 29 -6.56 13.45 10.51
C LYS A 29 -6.76 13.66 9.01
N LEU A 30 -6.17 14.73 8.49
CA LEU A 30 -6.04 14.97 7.06
C LEU A 30 -4.65 14.53 6.57
N PRO A 31 -4.53 14.07 5.30
CA PRO A 31 -3.23 13.78 4.72
C PRO A 31 -2.39 15.05 4.58
N SER A 32 -1.08 14.87 4.53
CA SER A 32 -0.11 15.92 4.30
C SER A 32 -0.37 16.63 2.97
N ARG A 33 -0.03 17.93 2.90
CA ARG A 33 -0.23 18.72 1.67
C ARG A 33 0.68 18.31 0.51
N ARG A 34 1.83 17.70 0.83
CA ARG A 34 2.86 17.25 -0.11
C ARG A 34 3.38 15.89 0.36
N PRO A 35 2.57 14.83 0.28
CA PRO A 35 3.01 13.49 0.63
C PRO A 35 4.17 13.08 -0.27
N SER A 36 5.07 12.26 0.23
CA SER A 36 6.17 11.72 -0.59
C SER A 36 5.66 10.69 -1.60
N ILE A 37 4.76 9.81 -1.15
CA ILE A 37 4.13 8.76 -1.96
C ILE A 37 2.64 8.72 -1.69
N VAL A 38 1.86 8.64 -2.77
CA VAL A 38 0.46 8.25 -2.78
C VAL A 38 0.32 7.12 -3.80
N CYS A 39 0.07 5.90 -3.32
CA CYS A 39 -0.03 4.73 -4.18
C CYS A 39 -1.40 4.09 -4.02
N GLU A 40 -2.11 3.92 -5.13
CA GLU A 40 -3.34 3.14 -5.22
C GLU A 40 -3.03 1.72 -5.72
N SER A 41 -3.57 0.72 -5.02
CA SER A 41 -3.60 -0.69 -5.44
C SER A 41 -5.04 -1.14 -5.53
N CYS A 42 -5.46 -1.65 -6.69
CA CYS A 42 -6.83 -2.09 -6.93
C CYS A 42 -6.87 -3.59 -7.21
N LEU A 43 -7.68 -4.32 -6.46
CA LEU A 43 -7.98 -5.74 -6.68
C LEU A 43 -9.48 -5.90 -6.96
N TYR A 44 -9.82 -6.70 -7.96
CA TYR A 44 -11.21 -7.07 -8.27
C TYR A 44 -11.51 -8.42 -7.65
N SER A 45 -12.73 -8.63 -7.16
CA SER A 45 -13.13 -9.96 -6.75
C SER A 45 -13.26 -10.89 -7.96
N LEU A 46 -12.93 -12.15 -7.77
CA LEU A 46 -13.09 -13.21 -8.76
C LEU A 46 -14.52 -13.75 -8.82
N GLU A 47 -15.32 -13.54 -7.78
CA GLU A 47 -16.66 -14.12 -7.63
C GLU A 47 -17.79 -13.08 -7.79
N LYS A 48 -17.53 -11.82 -7.45
CA LYS A 48 -18.51 -10.73 -7.48
C LYS A 48 -18.01 -9.56 -8.31
N ASP A 49 -18.91 -8.76 -8.87
CA ASP A 49 -18.55 -7.49 -9.54
C ASP A 49 -18.26 -6.39 -8.52
N MET A 50 -17.19 -6.60 -7.75
CA MET A 50 -16.73 -5.71 -6.70
C MET A 50 -15.22 -5.56 -6.76
N ARG A 51 -14.73 -4.47 -6.19
CA ARG A 51 -13.30 -4.18 -6.11
C ARG A 51 -12.94 -3.48 -4.81
N VAL A 52 -11.68 -3.63 -4.45
CA VAL A 52 -11.06 -2.93 -3.33
C VAL A 52 -9.95 -2.05 -3.86
N ARG A 53 -10.02 -0.74 -3.57
CA ARG A 53 -8.98 0.24 -3.88
C ARG A 53 -8.30 0.68 -2.60
N ALA A 54 -7.06 0.26 -2.41
CA ALA A 54 -6.27 0.51 -1.22
C ALA A 54 -5.22 1.60 -1.50
N PHE A 55 -5.10 2.58 -0.61
CA PHE A 55 -4.18 3.71 -0.73
C PHE A 55 -3.16 3.71 0.38
N HIS A 56 -1.88 3.67 0.00
CA HIS A 56 -0.79 4.03 0.88
C HIS A 56 -0.52 5.52 0.74
N ILE A 57 -0.58 6.25 1.85
CA ILE A 57 -0.22 7.67 1.90
C ILE A 57 0.92 7.83 2.90
N MET A 58 2.05 8.30 2.40
CA MET A 58 3.25 8.57 3.19
C MET A 58 3.44 10.07 3.37
N ASP A 59 3.86 10.46 4.58
CA ASP A 59 4.20 11.84 4.88
C ASP A 59 5.40 12.31 4.03
N PRO A 60 5.78 13.60 4.07
CA PRO A 60 6.91 14.10 3.29
C PRO A 60 8.28 13.46 3.63
N LYS A 61 8.39 12.71 4.74
CA LYS A 61 9.62 12.02 5.16
C LYS A 61 9.63 10.55 4.70
N GLY A 62 8.54 10.02 4.19
CA GLY A 62 8.43 8.62 3.76
C GLY A 62 7.92 7.68 4.85
N ILE A 63 7.30 8.21 5.91
CA ILE A 63 6.64 7.41 6.95
C ILE A 63 5.16 7.30 6.62
N VAL A 64 4.55 6.12 6.82
CA VAL A 64 3.10 5.95 6.61
C VAL A 64 2.30 6.89 7.54
N GLU A 65 1.43 7.73 6.96
CA GLU A 65 0.57 8.64 7.72
C GLU A 65 -0.90 8.24 7.72
N MET A 66 -1.34 7.51 6.68
CA MET A 66 -2.73 7.11 6.50
C MET A 66 -2.81 5.94 5.51
N LEU A 67 -3.67 4.97 5.83
CA LEU A 67 -4.12 3.93 4.92
C LEU A 67 -5.61 4.15 4.65
N LEU A 68 -6.00 4.18 3.37
CA LEU A 68 -7.41 4.29 2.98
C LEU A 68 -7.83 3.09 2.17
N ILE A 69 -9.05 2.63 2.38
CA ILE A 69 -9.65 1.54 1.60
C ILE A 69 -11.02 2.00 1.10
N PHE A 70 -11.24 1.85 -0.19
CA PHE A 70 -12.56 1.92 -0.80
C PHE A 70 -13.01 0.51 -1.17
N LEU A 71 -14.10 0.06 -0.57
CA LEU A 71 -14.80 -1.15 -0.96
C LEU A 71 -15.96 -0.73 -1.87
N GLU A 72 -15.96 -1.21 -3.11
CA GLU A 72 -16.88 -0.75 -4.15
C GLU A 72 -17.53 -1.96 -4.82
N GLU A 73 -18.86 -1.97 -4.87
CA GLU A 73 -19.65 -2.96 -5.61
C GLU A 73 -20.33 -2.25 -6.79
N ARG A 74 -20.29 -2.87 -7.97
CA ARG A 74 -20.92 -2.34 -9.17
C ARG A 74 -22.30 -2.97 -9.33
N GLY A 75 -23.32 -2.14 -9.56
CA GLY A 75 -24.69 -2.58 -9.81
C GLY A 75 -25.62 -1.42 -10.13
N ASP A 76 -26.71 -1.70 -10.82
CA ASP A 76 -27.64 -0.68 -11.38
C ASP A 76 -28.81 -0.32 -10.43
N GLY A 77 -28.79 -0.79 -9.18
CA GLY A 77 -29.88 -0.63 -8.19
C GLY A 77 -29.54 0.24 -6.97
N VAL A 78 -30.45 0.30 -5.99
CA VAL A 78 -30.17 0.93 -4.68
C VAL A 78 -29.21 0.01 -3.90
N LEU A 79 -27.92 0.18 -4.16
CA LEU A 79 -26.87 -0.58 -3.47
C LEU A 79 -26.72 -0.03 -2.05
N LEU A 80 -26.85 -0.92 -1.06
CA LEU A 80 -26.39 -0.62 0.29
C LEU A 80 -24.86 -0.47 0.25
N PRO A 81 -24.29 0.48 1.02
CA PRO A 81 -22.84 0.59 1.12
C PRO A 81 -22.24 -0.77 1.52
N PRO A 82 -21.27 -1.31 0.78
CA PRO A 82 -20.70 -2.60 1.10
C PRO A 82 -20.00 -2.49 2.45
N SER A 83 -20.33 -3.41 3.37
CA SER A 83 -19.75 -3.44 4.71
C SER A 83 -18.59 -4.41 4.75
N LEU A 84 -17.48 -3.98 5.35
CA LEU A 84 -16.49 -4.93 5.84
C LEU A 84 -17.11 -5.64 7.03
N ASP A 85 -17.27 -6.96 6.95
CA ASP A 85 -17.87 -7.74 8.04
C ASP A 85 -17.08 -7.56 9.34
N ASN A 86 -17.68 -6.87 10.31
CA ASN A 86 -17.13 -6.68 11.66
C ASN A 86 -17.37 -7.90 12.57
N ASN A 87 -18.03 -8.96 12.08
CA ASN A 87 -18.41 -10.12 12.88
C ASN A 87 -17.23 -10.96 13.41
N MET A 88 -15.99 -10.54 13.11
CA MET A 88 -14.74 -11.11 13.63
C MET A 88 -13.96 -10.15 14.55
N GLU A 89 -14.60 -9.13 15.14
CA GLU A 89 -13.93 -8.15 16.02
C GLU A 89 -13.13 -8.75 17.20
N ASN A 90 -13.39 -10.02 17.57
CA ASN A 90 -12.66 -10.72 18.65
C ASN A 90 -11.68 -11.82 18.20
N LYS A 91 -11.42 -11.97 16.90
CA LYS A 91 -10.41 -12.93 16.40
C LYS A 91 -9.19 -12.18 15.89
N ASP A 92 -8.01 -12.69 16.25
CA ASP A 92 -6.75 -12.12 15.78
C ASP A 92 -6.72 -12.11 14.24
N ARG A 93 -6.58 -10.91 13.67
CA ARG A 93 -6.67 -10.67 12.23
C ARG A 93 -5.56 -11.34 11.43
N ILE A 94 -4.48 -11.77 12.08
CA ILE A 94 -3.40 -12.49 11.38
C ILE A 94 -3.77 -13.93 11.06
N VAL A 95 -4.65 -14.55 11.84
CA VAL A 95 -4.97 -15.99 11.77
C VAL A 95 -5.37 -16.45 10.37
N PRO A 96 -6.22 -15.72 9.61
CA PRO A 96 -6.58 -16.13 8.26
C PRO A 96 -5.41 -16.15 7.26
N PHE A 97 -4.30 -15.45 7.55
CA PHE A 97 -3.12 -15.38 6.69
C PHE A 97 -2.05 -16.42 7.05
N LEU A 98 -2.12 -17.03 8.23
CA LEU A 98 -1.16 -18.04 8.68
C LEU A 98 -1.25 -19.32 7.83
N GLY A 99 -0.13 -20.04 7.77
CA GLY A 99 0.03 -21.29 7.03
C GLY A 99 0.80 -21.13 5.72
N LYS A 100 0.68 -22.13 4.86
CA LYS A 100 1.37 -22.19 3.56
C LYS A 100 0.40 -21.87 2.43
N TRP A 101 0.86 -21.05 1.52
CA TRP A 101 0.13 -20.57 0.35
C TRP A 101 0.95 -20.90 -0.88
N LYS A 102 0.31 -21.43 -1.91
CA LYS A 102 0.93 -21.70 -3.21
C LYS A 102 0.16 -20.96 -4.29
N GLY A 103 0.85 -20.44 -5.28
CA GLY A 103 0.19 -19.71 -6.33
C GLY A 103 1.08 -19.38 -7.51
N HIS A 104 0.60 -18.43 -8.30
CA HIS A 104 1.29 -17.92 -9.47
C HIS A 104 1.36 -16.39 -9.40
N SER A 105 2.45 -15.85 -9.92
CA SER A 105 2.72 -14.42 -9.94
C SER A 105 3.12 -13.94 -11.32
N ILE A 106 2.64 -12.74 -11.69
CA ILE A 106 2.95 -12.09 -12.96
C ILE A 106 3.46 -10.68 -12.67
N THR A 107 4.68 -10.39 -13.11
CA THR A 107 5.31 -9.07 -12.97
C THR A 107 5.22 -8.33 -14.29
N LYS A 108 4.64 -7.14 -14.26
CA LYS A 108 4.55 -6.23 -15.41
C LYS A 108 5.34 -4.95 -15.16
N ARG A 109 6.01 -4.45 -16.20
CA ARG A 109 6.67 -3.15 -16.16
C ARG A 109 5.63 -2.04 -16.00
N SER A 110 5.91 -1.05 -15.17
CA SER A 110 5.11 0.16 -15.08
C SER A 110 5.00 0.89 -16.42
N GLY A 111 3.84 1.49 -16.66
CA GLY A 111 3.53 2.22 -17.89
C GLY A 111 2.42 1.54 -18.69
N VAL A 112 1.79 2.30 -19.59
CA VAL A 112 0.58 1.85 -20.31
C VAL A 112 0.81 0.60 -21.16
N TYR A 113 2.03 0.41 -21.68
CA TYR A 113 2.37 -0.77 -22.48
C TYR A 113 2.27 -2.07 -21.67
N GLY A 114 2.56 -2.04 -20.36
CA GLY A 114 2.31 -3.17 -19.46
C GLY A 114 3.00 -4.48 -19.84
N SER A 115 4.23 -4.41 -20.38
CA SER A 115 4.99 -5.59 -20.80
C SER A 115 5.20 -6.55 -19.64
N THR A 116 4.84 -7.82 -19.84
CA THR A 116 5.20 -8.88 -18.89
C THR A 116 6.72 -9.02 -18.85
N MET A 117 7.28 -8.88 -17.66
CA MET A 117 8.72 -9.00 -17.41
C MET A 117 9.08 -10.39 -16.92
N ALA A 118 8.23 -10.97 -16.07
CA ALA A 118 8.47 -12.27 -15.46
C ALA A 118 7.16 -12.91 -15.01
N GLU A 119 7.14 -14.23 -15.04
CA GLU A 119 6.11 -15.09 -14.46
C GLU A 119 6.80 -16.11 -13.55
N ALA A 120 6.17 -16.45 -12.43
CA ALA A 120 6.78 -17.35 -11.46
C ALA A 120 5.73 -18.08 -10.62
N GLU A 121 6.01 -19.33 -10.29
CA GLU A 121 5.33 -20.09 -9.25
C GLU A 121 5.79 -19.62 -7.88
N THR A 122 4.85 -19.40 -6.96
CA THR A 122 5.13 -18.85 -5.63
C THR A 122 4.70 -19.80 -4.53
N VAL A 123 5.52 -19.87 -3.48
CA VAL A 123 5.17 -20.55 -2.23
C VAL A 123 5.48 -19.59 -1.08
N THR A 124 4.44 -19.17 -0.37
CA THR A 124 4.54 -18.24 0.76
C THR A 124 4.14 -18.96 2.05
N SER A 125 5.00 -18.99 3.06
CA SER A 125 4.68 -19.45 4.42
C SER A 125 4.65 -18.28 5.38
N LEU A 126 3.63 -18.25 6.26
CA LEU A 126 3.55 -17.30 7.37
C LEU A 126 3.21 -18.07 8.65
N GLU A 127 4.10 -18.03 9.61
CA GLU A 127 3.96 -18.73 10.89
C GLU A 127 4.08 -17.72 12.03
N MET A 128 3.37 -17.99 13.13
CA MET A 128 3.42 -17.19 14.36
C MET A 128 3.60 -18.12 15.55
N ASP A 129 4.55 -17.80 16.43
CA ASP A 129 4.71 -18.50 17.70
C ASP A 129 3.82 -17.93 18.82
N ASP A 130 3.77 -18.60 19.97
CA ASP A 130 2.97 -18.17 21.12
C ASP A 130 3.44 -16.84 21.73
N LYS A 131 4.63 -16.36 21.37
CA LYS A 131 5.21 -15.08 21.81
C LYS A 131 4.95 -13.94 20.83
N GLY A 132 4.23 -14.20 19.73
CA GLY A 132 3.94 -13.23 18.68
C GLY A 132 5.12 -12.97 17.73
N GLN A 133 6.15 -13.82 17.73
CA GLN A 133 7.18 -13.79 16.69
C GLN A 133 6.61 -14.37 15.40
N ILE A 134 6.86 -13.65 14.30
CA ILE A 134 6.43 -13.99 12.96
C ILE A 134 7.62 -14.49 12.16
N ILE A 135 7.45 -15.62 11.48
CA ILE A 135 8.37 -16.12 10.48
C ILE A 135 7.64 -16.15 9.14
N GLN A 136 8.15 -15.38 8.18
CA GLN A 136 7.65 -15.35 6.82
C GLN A 136 8.71 -15.92 5.89
N GLY A 137 8.30 -16.78 4.96
CA GLY A 137 9.15 -17.26 3.88
C GLY A 137 8.43 -17.08 2.56
N ILE A 138 9.05 -16.42 1.59
CA ILE A 138 8.51 -16.31 0.22
C ILE A 138 9.51 -16.94 -0.73
N THR A 139 9.09 -18.01 -1.40
CA THR A 139 9.83 -18.65 -2.47
C THR A 139 9.17 -18.31 -3.80
N SER A 140 9.96 -17.86 -4.77
CA SER A 140 9.52 -17.60 -6.13
C SER A 140 10.42 -18.37 -7.10
N THR A 141 9.80 -19.25 -7.90
CA THR A 141 10.49 -20.00 -8.95
C THR A 141 9.99 -19.51 -10.29
N SER A 142 10.88 -18.91 -11.07
CA SER A 142 10.60 -18.43 -12.43
C SER A 142 9.95 -19.52 -13.29
N ALA A 143 9.12 -19.11 -14.25
CA ALA A 143 8.41 -20.05 -15.12
C ALA A 143 9.35 -20.97 -15.95
N ALA A 144 10.54 -20.50 -16.30
CA ALA A 144 11.56 -21.30 -16.96
C ALA A 144 12.27 -22.29 -16.01
N GLY A 145 12.08 -22.14 -14.68
CA GLY A 145 12.65 -23.00 -13.66
C GLY A 145 14.14 -22.83 -13.42
N ASP A 146 14.77 -21.81 -14.03
CA ASP A 146 16.21 -21.55 -13.98
C ASP A 146 16.61 -20.71 -12.75
N VAL A 147 15.72 -19.85 -12.28
CA VAL A 147 15.93 -19.01 -11.10
C VAL A 147 14.87 -19.31 -10.03
N THR A 148 15.34 -19.68 -8.83
CA THR A 148 14.53 -19.77 -7.61
C THR A 148 15.11 -18.83 -6.55
N THR A 149 14.29 -17.93 -6.02
CA THR A 149 14.66 -17.05 -4.92
C THR A 149 13.86 -17.41 -3.67
N ASN A 150 14.51 -17.32 -2.51
CA ASN A 150 13.87 -17.51 -1.21
C ASN A 150 14.23 -16.32 -0.32
N VAL A 151 13.19 -15.67 0.22
CA VAL A 151 13.32 -14.52 1.09
C VAL A 151 12.69 -14.86 2.45
N PRO A 152 13.53 -15.23 3.44
CA PRO A 152 13.08 -15.42 4.81
C PRO A 152 13.10 -14.09 5.57
N TRP A 153 12.00 -13.75 6.22
CA TRP A 153 11.90 -12.60 7.13
C TRP A 153 11.37 -13.03 8.50
N THR A 154 11.88 -12.36 9.52
CA THR A 154 11.40 -12.48 10.89
C THR A 154 10.87 -11.15 11.37
N GLY A 155 9.81 -11.18 12.16
CA GLY A 155 9.16 -9.99 12.67
C GLY A 155 8.48 -10.23 14.01
N ILE A 156 7.95 -9.16 14.58
CA ILE A 156 7.19 -9.20 15.83
C ILE A 156 5.83 -8.58 15.55
N LYS A 157 4.78 -9.27 16.00
CA LYS A 157 3.42 -8.75 15.98
C LYS A 157 3.12 -7.97 17.26
N SER A 158 2.62 -6.76 17.10
CA SER A 158 2.04 -5.95 18.18
C SER A 158 0.67 -5.47 17.71
N ASP A 159 -0.39 -5.95 18.37
CA ASP A 159 -1.77 -5.76 17.95
C ASP A 159 -2.01 -6.15 16.48
N ASN A 160 -2.39 -5.19 15.63
CA ASN A 160 -2.65 -5.37 14.21
C ASN A 160 -1.48 -4.95 13.32
N LEU A 161 -0.29 -4.73 13.89
CA LEU A 161 0.92 -4.35 13.17
C LEU A 161 1.98 -5.43 13.32
N VAL A 162 2.53 -5.90 12.20
CA VAL A 162 3.72 -6.75 12.19
C VAL A 162 4.89 -5.90 11.71
N THR A 163 5.97 -5.87 12.49
CA THR A 163 7.21 -5.17 12.14
C THR A 163 8.32 -6.19 11.94
N PHE A 164 8.89 -6.21 10.75
CA PHE A 164 9.99 -7.10 10.38
C PHE A 164 11.34 -6.46 10.69
N ALA A 165 12.33 -7.29 11.05
CA ALA A 165 13.68 -6.82 11.38
C ALA A 165 14.37 -6.06 10.23
N GLY A 166 13.96 -6.32 8.98
CA GLY A 166 14.45 -5.63 7.77
C GLY A 166 13.86 -4.25 7.51
N GLY A 167 13.07 -3.68 8.43
CA GLY A 167 12.46 -2.35 8.26
C GLY A 167 11.23 -2.35 7.33
N TYR A 168 10.57 -3.49 7.19
CA TYR A 168 9.27 -3.62 6.54
C TYR A 168 8.18 -3.81 7.59
N GLN A 169 6.96 -3.36 7.32
CA GLN A 169 5.81 -3.52 8.20
C GLN A 169 4.57 -3.93 7.42
N MET A 170 3.70 -4.71 8.07
CA MET A 170 2.36 -5.05 7.56
C MET A 170 1.31 -4.64 8.58
N THR A 171 0.31 -3.87 8.15
CA THR A 171 -0.86 -3.52 8.94
C THR A 171 -2.02 -4.42 8.56
N LEU A 172 -2.57 -5.13 9.54
CA LEU A 172 -3.70 -6.05 9.41
C LEU A 172 -5.02 -5.29 9.52
N LEU A 173 -5.84 -5.38 8.48
CA LEU A 173 -7.05 -4.59 8.29
C LEU A 173 -8.30 -5.48 8.37
N PRO A 174 -9.49 -4.91 8.64
CA PRO A 174 -10.75 -5.66 8.59
C PRO A 174 -10.99 -6.29 7.21
N GLY A 175 -11.90 -7.25 7.12
CA GLY A 175 -12.31 -7.85 5.83
C GLY A 175 -11.24 -8.71 5.15
N GLY A 176 -10.32 -9.29 5.91
CA GLY A 176 -9.29 -10.19 5.37
C GLY A 176 -8.25 -9.44 4.53
N MET A 177 -7.93 -8.20 4.89
CA MET A 177 -6.97 -7.38 4.16
C MET A 177 -5.70 -7.14 4.99
N TYR A 178 -4.58 -6.94 4.31
CA TYR A 178 -3.42 -6.28 4.91
C TYR A 178 -2.75 -5.36 3.90
N MET A 179 -2.03 -4.38 4.42
CA MET A 179 -1.23 -3.44 3.63
C MET A 179 0.19 -3.41 4.17
N GLY A 180 1.15 -3.65 3.29
CA GLY A 180 2.58 -3.75 3.60
C GLY A 180 3.38 -2.59 3.00
N CYS A 181 4.32 -2.06 3.75
CA CYS A 181 5.23 -1.01 3.28
C CYS A 181 6.51 -0.95 4.15
N PRO A 182 7.58 -0.29 3.69
CA PRO A 182 8.72 0.02 4.54
C PRO A 182 8.31 0.92 5.71
N CYS A 183 8.97 0.77 6.85
CA CYS A 183 8.74 1.65 8.00
C CYS A 183 9.16 3.10 7.69
N ASP A 184 10.23 3.26 6.88
CA ASP A 184 10.77 4.55 6.47
C ASP A 184 11.32 4.48 5.04
N VAL A 185 10.56 4.99 4.07
CA VAL A 185 11.00 5.05 2.67
C VAL A 185 12.13 6.04 2.46
N GLY A 186 12.20 7.11 3.25
CA GLY A 186 13.30 8.07 3.19
C GLY A 186 14.65 7.40 3.48
N LYS A 187 14.66 6.44 4.41
CA LYS A 187 15.84 5.61 4.69
C LYS A 187 16.22 4.73 3.50
N ASN A 188 15.26 4.04 2.87
CA ASN A 188 15.52 3.23 1.68
C ASN A 188 16.14 4.06 0.55
N VAL A 189 15.59 5.24 0.25
CA VAL A 189 16.13 6.14 -0.77
C VAL A 189 17.53 6.64 -0.40
N ALA A 190 17.75 7.05 0.85
CA ALA A 190 19.05 7.51 1.32
C ALA A 190 20.14 6.42 1.24
N GLU A 191 19.76 5.15 1.43
CA GLU A 191 20.64 3.99 1.33
C GLU A 191 20.71 3.41 -0.10
N SER A 192 20.07 4.05 -1.08
CA SER A 192 19.98 3.59 -2.47
C SER A 192 19.44 2.16 -2.59
N LEU A 193 18.40 1.85 -1.83
CA LEU A 193 17.72 0.56 -1.81
C LEU A 193 16.35 0.67 -2.46
N SER A 194 16.06 -0.28 -3.35
CA SER A 194 14.70 -0.48 -3.86
C SER A 194 13.75 -0.87 -2.72
N PHE A 195 12.47 -0.58 -2.91
CA PHE A 195 11.43 -0.94 -1.94
C PHE A 195 10.13 -1.29 -2.65
N HIS A 196 9.14 -1.77 -1.90
CA HIS A 196 7.83 -2.08 -2.45
C HIS A 196 6.71 -1.78 -1.48
N LEU A 197 5.52 -1.57 -2.03
CA LEU A 197 4.26 -1.50 -1.29
C LEU A 197 3.42 -2.70 -1.66
N GLU A 198 2.64 -3.20 -0.72
CA GLU A 198 1.86 -4.42 -0.90
C GLU A 198 0.43 -4.21 -0.44
N PHE A 199 -0.51 -4.70 -1.22
CA PHE A 199 -1.90 -4.84 -0.81
C PHE A 199 -2.32 -6.30 -0.99
N CYS A 200 -2.87 -6.89 0.07
CA CYS A 200 -3.42 -8.23 0.03
C CYS A 200 -4.89 -8.22 0.40
N TRP A 201 -5.67 -9.03 -0.31
CA TRP A 201 -7.06 -9.28 0.02
C TRP A 201 -7.37 -10.78 -0.05
N LEU A 202 -7.81 -11.31 1.09
CA LEU A 202 -8.38 -12.65 1.22
C LEU A 202 -9.85 -12.59 0.80
N GLU A 203 -10.14 -13.01 -0.42
CA GLU A 203 -11.52 -13.01 -0.95
C GLU A 203 -12.41 -14.07 -0.30
N GLY A 204 -11.82 -15.20 0.06
CA GLY A 204 -12.55 -16.32 0.65
C GLY A 204 -11.63 -17.29 1.38
N PRO A 205 -12.20 -18.30 2.06
CA PRO A 205 -11.42 -19.28 2.80
C PRO A 205 -10.40 -19.97 1.88
N GLY A 206 -9.11 -19.71 2.14
CA GLY A 206 -8.02 -20.33 1.41
C GLY A 206 -7.76 -19.79 0.00
N LYS A 207 -8.30 -18.62 -0.38
CA LYS A 207 -7.95 -17.93 -1.64
C LYS A 207 -7.63 -16.46 -1.36
N ARG A 208 -6.48 -16.00 -1.85
CA ARG A 208 -6.11 -14.58 -1.74
C ARG A 208 -5.48 -14.05 -3.02
N GLN A 209 -5.61 -12.74 -3.19
CA GLN A 209 -4.88 -11.97 -4.18
C GLN A 209 -3.92 -11.03 -3.48
N ARG A 210 -2.75 -10.79 -4.07
CA ARG A 210 -1.81 -9.75 -3.63
C ARG A 210 -1.38 -8.90 -4.81
N LEU A 211 -1.15 -7.63 -4.55
CA LEU A 211 -0.60 -6.69 -5.51
C LEU A 211 0.59 -5.98 -4.87
N VAL A 212 1.76 -6.17 -5.46
CA VAL A 212 3.01 -5.57 -5.02
C VAL A 212 3.43 -4.52 -6.03
N ARG A 213 3.60 -3.28 -5.58
CA ARG A 213 4.12 -2.16 -6.36
C ARG A 213 5.59 -1.95 -6.01
N THR A 214 6.48 -2.14 -6.98
CA THR A 214 7.93 -2.03 -6.75
C THR A 214 8.45 -0.68 -7.21
N TYR A 215 9.29 -0.08 -6.37
CA TYR A 215 9.94 1.20 -6.58
C TYR A 215 11.45 1.01 -6.68
N ASP A 216 12.09 1.80 -7.53
CA ASP A 216 13.54 1.89 -7.57
C ASP A 216 14.09 2.75 -6.41
N VAL A 217 15.40 2.96 -6.44
CA VAL A 217 16.17 3.69 -5.43
C VAL A 217 15.82 5.18 -5.35
N GLU A 218 15.17 5.74 -6.37
CA GLU A 218 14.75 7.14 -6.42
C GLU A 218 13.26 7.31 -6.04
N GLY A 219 12.56 6.21 -5.76
CA GLY A 219 11.13 6.21 -5.46
C GLY A 219 10.25 6.29 -6.70
N LEU A 220 10.75 5.92 -7.88
CA LEU A 220 9.93 5.77 -9.08
C LEU A 220 9.40 4.33 -9.17
N ALA A 221 8.10 4.18 -9.45
CA ALA A 221 7.50 2.87 -9.57
C ALA A 221 7.91 2.18 -10.88
N VAL A 222 8.65 1.08 -10.80
CA VAL A 222 9.22 0.37 -11.97
C VAL A 222 8.40 -0.81 -12.45
N SER A 223 7.67 -1.48 -11.54
CA SER A 223 6.84 -2.63 -11.88
C SER A 223 5.68 -2.83 -10.90
N THR A 224 4.75 -3.69 -11.31
CA THR A 224 3.71 -4.25 -10.45
C THR A 224 3.71 -5.77 -10.60
N THR A 225 3.69 -6.48 -9.47
CA THR A 225 3.54 -7.93 -9.44
C THR A 225 2.18 -8.29 -8.85
N TYR A 226 1.38 -9.01 -9.63
CA TYR A 226 0.12 -9.58 -9.20
C TYR A 226 0.34 -11.02 -8.77
N PHE A 227 -0.30 -11.43 -7.67
CA PHE A 227 -0.29 -12.79 -7.15
C PHE A 227 -1.71 -13.31 -7.00
N TYR A 228 -1.91 -14.56 -7.39
CA TYR A 228 -3.07 -15.35 -7.03
C TYR A 228 -2.60 -16.60 -6.30
N GLU A 229 -3.02 -16.75 -5.04
CA GLU A 229 -2.55 -17.83 -4.16
C GLU A 229 -3.71 -18.57 -3.49
N THR A 230 -3.55 -19.88 -3.37
CA THR A 230 -4.44 -20.76 -2.61
C THR A 230 -3.71 -21.34 -1.41
N ARG A 231 -4.45 -21.52 -0.30
CA ARG A 231 -3.90 -22.14 0.91
C ARG A 231 -3.75 -23.64 0.70
N MET A 232 -2.61 -24.18 1.14
CA MET A 232 -2.33 -25.63 1.13
C MET A 232 -2.98 -26.36 2.30
#